data_AF-A0ABD5JQ02-F1
#
_entry.id   AF-A0ABD5JQ02-F1
#
_cell.length_a   1.000
_cell.length_b   1.000
_cell.length_c   1.000
_cell.angle_alpha   90.00
_cell.angle_beta   90.00
_cell.angle_gamma   90.00
#
_symmetry.space_group_name_H-M   'P 1'
#
loop_
_entity.id
_entity.type
_entity.pdbx_description
1 polymer ?
#
loop_
_entity_poly.entity_id
_entity_poly.type
_entity_poly.pdbx_seq_one_letter_code
_entity_poly.pdbx_strand_id
1 'polypeptide(L)' 'MTTRSHQTPSEVAVVLNQCIIARESLDSSVSAAPKLKKRVKRFALDNELDHLAVGDIVSVALDEWLTARGF' A
#
# COMPACT_ATOMS: atom_id res chain seq x y z
N MET A 1 -28.55 -34.20 -22.29
CA MET A 1 -28.79 -33.41 -21.06
C MET A 1 -27.47 -33.29 -20.33
N THR A 2 -26.75 -32.18 -20.52
CA THR A 2 -25.43 -31.97 -19.89
C THR A 2 -25.62 -30.95 -18.78
N THR A 3 -25.63 -31.40 -17.53
CA THR A 3 -25.71 -30.53 -16.35
C THR A 3 -24.38 -29.81 -16.20
N ARG A 4 -24.35 -28.52 -16.57
CA ARG A 4 -23.21 -27.63 -16.33
C ARG A 4 -23.15 -27.35 -14.83
N SER A 5 -22.27 -28.03 -14.11
CA SER A 5 -22.02 -27.78 -12.69
C SER A 5 -21.64 -26.32 -12.48
N HIS A 6 -22.46 -25.58 -11.74
CA HIS A 6 -22.16 -24.23 -11.27
C HIS A 6 -21.12 -24.32 -10.15
N GLN A 7 -19.84 -24.25 -10.51
CA GLN A 7 -18.76 -24.03 -9.55
C GLN A 7 -18.88 -22.59 -9.04
N THR A 8 -19.28 -22.39 -7.78
CA THR A 8 -19.23 -21.07 -7.14
C THR A 8 -17.76 -20.67 -6.95
N PRO A 9 -17.31 -19.54 -7.50
CA PRO A 9 -15.92 -19.10 -7.31
C PRO A 9 -15.64 -18.91 -5.82
N SER A 10 -14.44 -19.32 -5.39
CA SER A 10 -13.94 -19.05 -4.04
C SER A 10 -14.03 -17.56 -3.72
N GLU A 11 -14.29 -17.20 -2.47
CA GLU A 11 -14.35 -15.81 -2.00
C GLU A 11 -13.09 -15.02 -2.40
N VAL A 12 -11.93 -15.68 -2.39
CA VAL A 12 -10.66 -15.10 -2.87
C VAL A 12 -10.70 -14.78 -4.36
N ALA A 13 -11.29 -15.67 -5.18
CA ALA A 13 -11.46 -15.43 -6.61
C ALA A 13 -12.47 -14.31 -6.88
N VAL A 14 -13.49 -14.16 -6.02
CA VAL A 14 -14.45 -13.06 -6.08
C VAL A 14 -13.78 -11.73 -5.74
N VAL A 15 -12.96 -11.67 -4.68
CA VAL A 15 -12.20 -10.46 -4.31
C VAL A 15 -11.18 -10.09 -5.39
N LEU A 16 -10.44 -11.06 -5.93
CA LEU A 16 -9.49 -10.83 -7.02
C LEU A 16 -10.18 -10.33 -8.30
N ASN A 17 -11.38 -10.82 -8.59
CA ASN A 17 -12.17 -10.39 -9.75
C ASN A 17 -12.91 -9.05 -9.51
N GLN A 18 -13.08 -8.62 -8.26
CA GLN A 18 -13.51 -7.26 -7.91
C GLN A 18 -12.34 -6.27 -7.99
N CYS A 19 -11.11 -6.73 -7.79
CA CYS A 19 -9.88 -5.99 -8.02
C CYS A 19 -9.51 -5.93 -9.52
N ILE A 20 -10.45 -5.56 -10.40
CA ILE A 20 -10.13 -5.09 -11.76
C ILE A 20 -9.47 -3.72 -11.60
N ILE A 21 -8.23 -3.71 -11.13
CA ILE A 21 -7.39 -2.53 -11.14
C ILE A 21 -6.98 -2.35 -12.60
N ALA A 22 -7.49 -1.30 -13.23
CA ALA A 22 -7.07 -0.93 -14.58
C ALA A 22 -5.53 -0.92 -14.63
N ARG A 23 -4.94 -1.48 -15.68
CA ARG A 23 -3.48 -1.63 -15.77
C ARG A 23 -2.74 -0.30 -15.53
N GLU A 24 -3.31 0.80 -16.00
CA GLU A 24 -2.86 2.17 -15.72
C GLU A 24 -2.84 2.55 -14.23
N SER A 25 -3.82 2.08 -13.45
CA SER A 25 -3.91 2.27 -11.98
C SER A 25 -2.92 1.38 -11.22
N LEU A 26 -2.58 0.21 -11.77
CA LEU A 26 -1.50 -0.63 -11.24
C LEU A 26 -0.14 0.00 -11.56
N ASP A 27 0.08 0.42 -12.80
CA ASP A 27 1.30 1.09 -13.25
C ASP A 27 1.50 2.45 -12.53
N SER A 28 0.44 3.20 -12.22
CA SER A 28 0.52 4.42 -11.40
C SER A 28 0.91 4.12 -9.95
N SER A 29 0.38 3.02 -9.38
CA SER A 29 0.71 2.57 -8.03
C SER A 29 2.16 2.07 -7.96
N VAL A 30 2.62 1.36 -8.99
CA VAL A 30 4.02 0.95 -9.16
C VAL A 30 4.92 2.16 -9.38
N SER A 31 4.48 3.21 -10.07
CA SER A 31 5.23 4.47 -10.22
C SER A 31 5.31 5.27 -8.92
N ALA A 32 4.30 5.16 -8.05
CA ALA A 32 4.29 5.78 -6.73
C ALA A 32 5.22 5.07 -5.74
N ALA A 33 5.35 3.74 -5.80
CA ALA A 33 6.22 2.96 -4.91
C ALA A 33 7.70 3.40 -4.87
N PRO A 34 8.42 3.59 -6.01
CA PRO A 34 9.80 4.06 -6.01
C PRO A 34 9.90 5.52 -5.53
N LYS A 35 8.84 6.33 -5.72
CA LYS A 35 8.77 7.68 -5.16
C LYS A 35 8.59 7.65 -3.65
N LEU A 36 7.73 6.77 -3.14
CA LEU A 36 7.50 6.59 -1.70
C LEU A 36 8.79 6.13 -1.01
N LYS A 37 9.48 5.12 -1.56
CA LYS A 37 10.77 4.66 -1.02
C LYS A 37 11.81 5.79 -0.94
N LYS A 38 11.88 6.65 -1.96
CA LYS A 38 12.77 7.84 -1.95
C LYS A 38 12.34 8.87 -0.90
N ARG A 39 11.04 9.13 -0.79
CA ARG A 39 10.49 10.09 0.19
C ARG A 39 10.69 9.63 1.63
N VAL A 40 10.46 8.34 1.92
CA VAL A 40 10.72 7.77 3.25
C VAL A 40 12.20 7.84 3.60
N LYS A 41 13.10 7.52 2.65
CA LYS A 41 14.55 7.69 2.86
C LYS A 41 14.95 9.14 3.12
N ARG A 42 14.38 10.09 2.36
CA ARG A 42 14.64 11.52 2.55
C ARG A 42 14.13 11.99 3.91
N PHE A 43 12.90 11.63 4.27
CA PHE A 43 12.33 11.92 5.59
C PHE A 43 13.20 11.37 6.72
N ALA A 44 13.70 10.14 6.59
CA ALA A 44 14.59 9.56 7.58
C ALA A 44 15.90 10.37 7.73
N LEU A 45 16.50 10.80 6.62
CA LEU A 45 17.72 11.61 6.65
C LEU A 45 17.48 13.00 7.26
N ASP A 46 16.39 13.66 6.87
CA ASP A 46 16.08 15.02 7.31
C ASP A 46 15.75 15.07 8.82
N ASN A 47 15.35 13.94 9.41
CA ASN A 47 15.01 13.80 10.83
C ASN A 47 16.00 12.91 11.61
N GLU A 48 17.15 12.55 11.03
CA GLU A 48 18.19 11.72 11.66
C GLU A 48 17.71 10.31 12.11
N LEU A 49 16.69 9.75 11.43
CA LEU A 49 16.08 8.44 11.71
C LEU A 49 16.60 7.31 10.82
N ASP A 50 17.66 7.54 10.03
CA ASP A 50 18.19 6.58 9.05
C ASP A 50 18.75 5.29 9.66
N HIS A 51 19.03 5.32 10.97
CA HIS A 51 19.45 4.17 11.77
C HIS A 51 18.30 3.26 12.23
N LEU A 52 17.03 3.68 12.06
CA LEU A 52 15.84 2.94 12.49
C LEU A 52 15.30 2.03 11.39
N ALA A 53 14.47 1.05 11.79
CA ALA A 53 13.72 0.24 10.83
C ALA A 53 12.64 1.09 10.14
N VAL A 54 12.29 0.74 8.90
CA VAL A 54 11.29 1.48 8.12
C VAL A 54 9.93 1.57 8.82
N GLY A 55 9.54 0.55 9.58
CA GLY A 55 8.30 0.56 10.36
C GLY A 55 8.31 1.60 11.48
N ASP A 56 9.44 1.77 12.15
CA ASP A 56 9.61 2.76 13.21
C ASP A 56 9.61 4.17 12.64
N ILE A 57 10.29 4.39 11.50
CA ILE A 57 10.28 5.68 10.78
C ILE A 57 8.84 6.08 10.41
N VAL A 58 8.04 5.14 9.90
CA VAL A 58 6.64 5.40 9.55
C VAL A 58 5.79 5.68 10.80
N SER A 59 6.06 5.00 11.91
CA SER A 59 5.35 5.23 13.18
C SER A 59 5.61 6.63 13.72
N VAL A 60 6.87 7.08 13.73
CA VAL A 60 7.25 8.45 14.13
C VAL A 60 6.59 9.48 13.23
N ALA A 61 6.67 9.31 11.90
CA ALA A 61 6.05 10.23 10.96
C ALA A 61 4.53 10.32 11.13
N LEU A 62 3.87 9.20 11.49
CA LEU A 62 2.44 9.15 11.74
C LEU A 62 2.07 9.87 13.04
N ASP A 63 2.83 9.63 14.11
CA ASP A 63 2.63 10.27 15.41
C ASP A 63 2.76 11.81 15.32
N GLU A 64 3.81 12.29 14.65
CA GLU A 64 4.00 13.71 14.38
C GLU A 64 2.83 14.31 13.57
N TRP A 65 2.37 13.60 12.55
CA TRP A 65 1.26 14.05 11.70
C TRP A 65 -0.07 14.11 12.44
N LEU A 66 -0.33 13.15 13.33
CA LEU A 66 -1.51 13.12 14.19
C LEU A 66 -1.45 14.26 15.21
N THR A 67 -0.31 14.41 15.89
CA THR A 67 -0.07 15.48 16.86
C THR A 67 -0.24 16.87 16.23
N ALA A 68 0.30 17.08 15.03
CA ALA A 68 0.15 18.33 14.29
C ALA A 68 -1.31 18.68 13.93
N ARG A 69 -2.22 17.69 13.97
CA ARG A 69 -3.66 17.84 13.74
C ARG A 69 -4.48 17.87 15.02
N GLY A 70 -3.85 17.72 16.18
CA GLY A 70 -4.52 17.70 17.48
C GLY A 70 -5.28 16.41 17.76
N PHE A 71 -4.89 15.29 17.14
CA PHE A 71 -5.32 13.95 17.54
C PHE A 71 -4.51 13.44 18.72
#